data_AF-R4YUB4-F1
#
_entry.id   AF-R4YUB4-F1
#
_cell.length_a   1.000
_cell.length_b   1.000
_cell.length_c   1.000
_cell.angle_alpha   90.00
_cell.angle_beta   90.00
_cell.angle_gamma   90.00
#
_symmetry.space_group_name_H-M   'P 1'
#
loop_
_entity.id
_entity.type
_entity.pdbx_description
1 polymer ?
#
loop_
_entity_poly.entity_id
_entity_poly.type
_entity_poly.pdbx_seq_one_letter_code
_entity_poly.pdbx_strand_id
1 'polypeptide(L)'
;MYKKMYKKMYKVMYQIQLDKDNMKKTVLARLRYVVFTQLITLFCGMAFASPQPSLTENQAIRIIDEAFKLQPLFWQGFAIPYSIERSSQHKDAAMLEVLFDNNLLIREKETQVVAIAGSKRKRISLNYRYSFADQEMGERIGSQEGFYYGYGRLKKLLQLSKPYLIGESYYAEAYVQWYVTDIQNWVDAPAFDKARTLRRSLESKLKPFEKRVYLQYDGQGWAFWKGKPGGL
;
A
#
# COMPACT_ATOMS: atom_id res chain seq x y z
N MET A 1 12.64 -92.48 -42.37
CA MET A 1 13.48 -91.51 -41.62
C MET A 1 13.22 -90.05 -42.05
N TYR A 2 13.16 -89.74 -43.35
CA TYR A 2 12.99 -88.38 -43.91
C TYR A 2 11.75 -87.58 -43.45
N LYS A 3 10.58 -88.23 -43.34
CA LYS A 3 9.30 -87.55 -42.99
C LYS A 3 9.29 -86.95 -41.57
N LYS A 4 10.02 -87.55 -40.63
CA LYS A 4 10.13 -87.10 -39.24
C LYS A 4 11.04 -85.87 -39.13
N MET A 5 12.08 -85.81 -39.97
CA MET A 5 13.03 -84.70 -40.03
C MET A 5 12.37 -83.45 -40.62
N TYR A 6 11.64 -83.59 -41.74
CA TYR A 6 10.88 -82.50 -42.35
C TYR A 6 9.82 -81.90 -41.42
N LYS A 7 9.08 -82.75 -40.69
CA LYS A 7 8.08 -82.28 -39.71
C LYS A 7 8.72 -81.50 -38.55
N LYS A 8 9.91 -81.92 -38.10
CA LYS A 8 10.67 -81.19 -37.07
C LYS A 8 11.17 -79.85 -37.59
N MET A 9 11.66 -79.81 -38.84
CA MET A 9 12.16 -78.59 -39.48
C MET A 9 11.05 -77.55 -39.71
N TYR A 10 9.88 -77.97 -40.21
CA TYR A 10 8.72 -77.10 -40.36
C TYR A 10 8.21 -76.56 -39.02
N LYS A 11 8.21 -77.38 -37.96
CA LYS A 11 7.83 -76.93 -36.61
C LYS A 11 8.80 -75.88 -36.08
N VAL A 12 10.11 -76.03 -36.33
CA VAL A 12 11.13 -75.05 -35.94
C VAL A 12 10.97 -73.75 -36.73
N MET A 13 10.77 -73.82 -38.05
CA MET A 13 10.53 -72.63 -38.86
C MET A 13 9.27 -71.86 -38.43
N TYR A 14 8.18 -72.58 -38.14
CA TYR A 14 6.94 -71.97 -37.66
C TYR A 14 7.12 -71.30 -36.29
N GLN A 15 7.86 -71.92 -35.38
CA GLN A 15 8.17 -71.34 -34.07
C GLN A 15 9.01 -70.07 -34.18
N ILE A 16 10.02 -70.05 -35.06
CA ILE A 16 10.85 -68.87 -35.32
C ILE A 16 10.02 -67.71 -35.90
N GLN A 17 9.03 -68.01 -36.75
CA GLN A 17 8.14 -67.02 -37.32
C GLN A 17 7.21 -66.40 -36.25
N LEU A 18 6.64 -67.26 -35.39
CA LEU A 18 5.81 -66.85 -34.25
C LEU A 18 6.58 -65.98 -33.25
N ASP A 19 7.82 -66.32 -32.93
CA ASP A 19 8.65 -65.54 -32.02
C ASP A 19 9.01 -64.17 -32.60
N LYS A 20 9.27 -64.08 -33.91
CA LYS A 20 9.48 -62.79 -34.59
C LYS A 20 8.24 -61.91 -34.55
N ASP A 21 7.05 -62.46 -34.76
CA ASP A 21 5.81 -61.69 -34.72
C ASP A 21 5.43 -61.26 -33.30
N ASN A 22 5.67 -62.10 -32.29
CA ASN A 22 5.48 -61.75 -30.88
C ASN A 22 6.47 -60.68 -30.43
N MET A 23 7.73 -60.75 -30.87
CA MET A 23 8.74 -59.73 -30.60
C MET A 23 8.35 -58.38 -31.24
N LYS A 24 7.89 -58.37 -32.50
CA LYS A 24 7.40 -57.15 -33.16
C LYS A 24 6.20 -56.53 -32.43
N LYS A 25 5.23 -57.35 -31.99
CA LYS A 25 4.07 -56.87 -31.21
C LYS A 25 4.49 -56.27 -29.87
N THR A 26 5.45 -56.90 -29.19
CA THR A 26 5.98 -56.42 -27.91
C THR A 26 6.75 -55.11 -28.07
N VAL A 27 7.56 -55.00 -29.12
CA VAL A 27 8.28 -53.76 -29.45
C VAL A 27 7.30 -52.63 -29.80
N LEU A 28 6.29 -52.89 -30.64
CA LEU A 28 5.24 -51.91 -30.95
C LEU A 28 4.46 -51.47 -29.70
N ALA A 29 4.13 -52.40 -28.81
CA ALA A 29 3.43 -52.09 -27.57
C ALA A 29 4.27 -51.20 -26.65
N ARG A 30 5.57 -51.49 -26.51
CA ARG A 30 6.50 -50.66 -25.73
C ARG A 30 6.68 -49.28 -26.36
N LEU A 31 6.78 -49.20 -27.69
CA LEU A 31 6.93 -47.93 -28.41
C LEU A 31 5.68 -47.05 -28.26
N ARG A 32 4.48 -47.65 -28.33
CA ARG A 32 3.22 -46.96 -28.01
C ARG A 32 3.20 -46.45 -26.58
N TYR A 33 3.65 -47.25 -25.61
CA TYR A 33 3.68 -46.85 -24.20
C TYR A 33 4.64 -45.68 -23.97
N VAL A 34 5.85 -45.71 -24.58
CA VAL A 34 6.83 -44.61 -24.49
C VAL A 34 6.30 -43.33 -25.09
N VAL A 35 5.71 -43.40 -26.31
CA VAL A 35 5.11 -42.23 -26.96
C VAL A 35 3.95 -41.68 -26.13
N PHE A 36 3.09 -42.55 -25.56
CA PHE A 36 1.98 -42.13 -24.71
C PHE A 36 2.48 -41.45 -23.42
N THR A 37 3.52 -41.99 -22.77
CA THR A 37 4.12 -41.37 -21.59
C THR A 37 4.77 -40.01 -21.87
N GLN A 38 5.45 -39.85 -23.02
CA GLN A 38 6.03 -38.56 -23.41
C GLN A 38 4.96 -37.51 -23.76
N LEU A 39 3.82 -37.94 -24.31
CA LEU A 39 2.70 -37.05 -24.62
C LEU A 39 2.00 -36.53 -23.35
N ILE A 40 1.88 -37.37 -22.31
CA ILE A 40 1.31 -36.97 -21.01
C ILE A 40 2.23 -35.97 -20.30
N THR A 41 3.56 -36.16 -20.34
CA THR A 41 4.49 -35.19 -19.71
C THR A 41 4.53 -33.84 -20.46
N LEU A 42 4.28 -33.83 -21.77
CA LEU A 42 4.16 -32.59 -22.56
C LEU A 42 2.89 -31.80 -22.23
N PHE A 43 1.79 -32.44 -21.88
CA PHE A 43 0.55 -31.76 -21.47
C PHE A 43 0.55 -31.32 -20.01
N CYS A 44 1.27 -32.02 -19.11
CA CYS A 44 1.40 -31.61 -17.71
C CYS A 44 2.34 -30.39 -17.50
N GLY A 45 3.12 -30.00 -18.52
CA GLY A 45 4.04 -28.86 -18.48
C GLY A 45 3.41 -27.51 -18.77
N MET A 46 2.11 -27.43 -19.09
CA MET A 46 1.41 -26.16 -19.14
C MET A 46 1.23 -25.65 -17.71
N ALA A 47 2.21 -24.87 -17.24
CA ALA A 47 2.06 -24.04 -16.06
C ALA A 47 0.70 -23.35 -16.14
N PHE A 48 -0.19 -23.68 -15.20
CA PHE A 48 -1.44 -22.96 -15.02
C PHE A 48 -1.06 -21.50 -14.77
N ALA A 49 -1.15 -20.67 -15.81
CA ALA A 49 -1.12 -19.22 -15.62
C ALA A 49 -2.30 -18.94 -14.69
N SER A 50 -2.01 -18.65 -13.43
CA SER A 50 -3.03 -18.28 -12.47
C SER A 50 -3.79 -17.11 -13.08
N PRO A 51 -5.13 -17.19 -13.17
CA PRO A 51 -5.89 -16.14 -13.81
C PRO A 51 -5.59 -14.83 -13.10
N GLN A 52 -5.24 -13.81 -13.88
CA GLN A 52 -4.96 -12.48 -13.36
C GLN A 52 -6.13 -12.06 -12.45
N PRO A 53 -5.86 -11.64 -11.18
CA PRO A 53 -6.92 -11.34 -10.24
C PRO A 53 -7.76 -10.19 -10.79
N SER A 54 -9.08 -10.36 -10.85
CA SER A 54 -9.97 -9.30 -11.28
C SER A 54 -10.20 -8.28 -10.17
N LEU A 55 -10.35 -7.02 -10.54
CA LEU A 55 -10.69 -5.93 -9.62
C LEU A 55 -11.80 -5.10 -10.24
N THR A 56 -12.95 -5.07 -9.56
CA THR A 56 -14.09 -4.25 -9.98
C THR A 56 -13.98 -2.84 -9.41
N GLU A 57 -14.61 -1.87 -10.08
CA GLU A 57 -14.69 -0.49 -9.58
C GLU A 57 -15.33 -0.41 -8.18
N ASN A 58 -16.40 -1.18 -7.95
CA ASN A 58 -17.08 -1.21 -6.65
C ASN A 58 -16.19 -1.77 -5.53
N GLN A 59 -15.38 -2.78 -5.81
CA GLN A 59 -14.39 -3.29 -4.85
C GLN A 59 -13.31 -2.23 -4.58
N ALA A 60 -12.77 -1.61 -5.61
CA ALA A 60 -11.77 -0.55 -5.47
C ALA A 60 -12.31 0.63 -4.64
N ILE A 61 -13.54 1.07 -4.90
CA ILE A 61 -14.21 2.14 -4.14
C ILE A 61 -14.28 1.79 -2.65
N ARG A 62 -14.71 0.58 -2.29
CA ARG A 62 -14.81 0.14 -0.89
C ARG A 62 -13.46 0.13 -0.20
N ILE A 63 -12.46 -0.51 -0.82
CA ILE A 63 -11.10 -0.59 -0.27
C ILE A 63 -10.50 0.80 -0.05
N ILE A 64 -10.67 1.71 -1.02
CA ILE A 64 -10.11 3.07 -0.94
C ILE A 64 -10.84 3.91 0.11
N ASP A 65 -12.18 3.87 0.16
CA ASP A 65 -12.95 4.65 1.15
C ASP A 65 -12.69 4.15 2.58
N GLU A 66 -12.60 2.84 2.79
CA GLU A 66 -12.21 2.25 4.09
C GLU A 66 -10.80 2.67 4.49
N ALA A 67 -9.84 2.60 3.56
CA ALA A 67 -8.47 3.02 3.83
C ALA A 67 -8.37 4.51 4.20
N PHE A 68 -9.16 5.39 3.56
CA PHE A 68 -9.15 6.82 3.87
C PHE A 68 -9.80 7.13 5.23
N LYS A 69 -10.86 6.40 5.61
CA LYS A 69 -11.50 6.54 6.94
C LYS A 69 -10.57 6.19 8.09
N LEU A 70 -9.69 5.22 7.89
CA LEU A 70 -8.76 4.75 8.92
C LEU A 70 -7.50 5.60 9.04
N GLN A 71 -7.31 6.60 8.17
CA GLN A 71 -6.11 7.43 8.14
C GLN A 71 -6.40 8.84 8.67
N PRO A 72 -6.07 9.12 9.96
CA PRO A 72 -6.15 10.49 10.48
C PRO A 72 -5.18 11.40 9.74
N LEU A 73 -5.61 12.64 9.51
CA LEU A 73 -4.80 13.67 8.86
C LEU A 73 -4.25 14.64 9.90
N PHE A 74 -2.96 14.92 9.80
CA PHE A 74 -2.24 15.81 10.72
C PHE A 74 -1.69 17.03 9.99
N TRP A 75 -1.74 18.17 10.67
CA TRP A 75 -1.15 19.41 10.21
C TRP A 75 0.15 19.69 10.96
N GLN A 76 1.24 19.76 10.21
CA GLN A 76 2.61 19.98 10.69
C GLN A 76 3.00 21.45 10.61
N GLY A 77 2.28 22.30 11.34
CA GLY A 77 2.54 23.75 11.35
C GLY A 77 3.76 24.18 12.17
N PHE A 78 4.11 23.40 13.19
CA PHE A 78 5.10 23.75 14.20
C PHE A 78 5.96 22.56 14.57
N ALA A 79 7.25 22.80 14.80
CA ALA A 79 8.09 21.87 15.53
C ALA A 79 7.85 22.08 17.02
N ILE A 80 7.23 21.09 17.67
CA ILE A 80 6.95 21.08 19.12
C ILE A 80 8.04 20.24 19.82
N PRO A 81 8.64 20.70 20.92
CA PRO A 81 8.29 21.90 21.70
C PRO A 81 8.66 23.22 21.01
N TYR A 82 7.82 24.24 21.19
CA TYR A 82 8.01 25.57 20.59
C TYR A 82 8.07 26.64 21.67
N SER A 83 9.11 27.47 21.68
CA SER A 83 9.29 28.56 22.65
C SER A 83 9.21 29.92 21.98
N ILE A 84 8.40 30.81 22.54
CA ILE A 84 8.16 32.16 22.00
C ILE A 84 8.10 33.19 23.12
N GLU A 85 8.65 34.38 22.87
CA GLU A 85 8.60 35.49 23.83
C GLU A 85 7.14 35.88 24.13
N ARG A 86 6.80 36.11 25.41
CA ARG A 86 5.41 36.35 25.83
C ARG A 86 4.79 37.61 25.24
N SER A 87 5.61 38.60 24.91
CA SER A 87 5.23 39.86 24.29
C SER A 87 5.25 39.80 22.76
N SER A 88 5.57 38.64 22.17
CA SER A 88 5.74 38.49 20.73
C SER A 88 4.45 38.82 19.97
N GLN A 89 4.58 39.65 18.94
CA GLN A 89 3.52 39.94 17.95
C GLN A 89 3.66 39.06 16.70
N HIS A 90 4.47 38.00 16.77
CA HIS A 90 4.65 37.09 15.65
C HIS A 90 3.34 36.35 15.34
N LYS A 91 3.06 36.10 14.06
CA LYS A 91 1.84 35.41 13.59
C LYS A 91 1.62 34.05 14.30
N ASP A 92 2.72 33.38 14.66
CA ASP A 92 2.68 32.07 15.30
C ASP A 92 2.09 32.15 16.71
N ALA A 93 2.22 33.29 17.41
CA ALA A 93 1.66 33.46 18.75
C ALA A 93 0.15 33.27 18.77
N ALA A 94 -0.56 33.85 17.80
CA ALA A 94 -2.01 33.70 17.67
C ALA A 94 -2.42 32.25 17.34
N MET A 95 -1.67 31.57 16.48
CA MET A 95 -1.92 30.16 16.17
C MET A 95 -1.70 29.25 17.38
N LEU A 96 -0.61 29.48 18.13
CA LEU A 96 -0.29 28.72 19.35
C LEU A 96 -1.34 28.93 20.44
N GLU A 97 -1.87 30.15 20.59
CA GLU A 97 -2.96 30.41 21.54
C GLU A 97 -4.20 29.62 21.18
N VAL A 98 -4.61 29.59 19.91
CA VAL A 98 -5.78 28.81 19.47
C VAL A 98 -5.58 27.32 19.76
N LEU A 99 -4.39 26.76 19.50
CA LEU A 99 -4.09 25.35 19.79
C LEU A 99 -4.10 25.06 21.29
N PHE A 100 -3.60 25.99 22.11
CA PHE A 100 -3.65 25.92 23.56
C PHE A 100 -5.09 25.98 24.09
N ASP A 101 -5.90 26.92 23.61
CA ASP A 101 -7.31 27.08 24.01
C ASP A 101 -8.17 25.87 23.64
N ASN A 102 -7.76 25.12 22.62
CA ASN A 102 -8.38 23.85 22.22
C ASN A 102 -7.77 22.62 22.92
N ASN A 103 -6.95 22.82 23.96
CA ASN A 103 -6.30 21.76 24.75
C ASN A 103 -5.39 20.83 23.93
N LEU A 104 -4.88 21.29 22.78
CA LEU A 104 -3.92 20.53 21.97
C LEU A 104 -2.49 20.75 22.47
N LEU A 105 -2.25 21.88 23.11
CA LEU A 105 -0.97 22.26 23.70
C LEU A 105 -1.14 22.57 25.19
N ILE A 106 -0.09 22.31 25.95
CA ILE A 106 0.14 22.88 27.28
C ILE A 106 1.15 24.01 27.16
N ARG A 107 1.07 24.97 28.10
CA ARG A 107 1.89 26.18 28.10
C ARG A 107 2.60 26.35 29.44
N GLU A 108 3.92 26.41 29.40
CA GLU A 108 4.78 26.65 30.56
C GLU A 108 5.49 28.00 30.47
N LYS A 109 5.76 28.60 31.63
CA LYS A 109 6.53 29.84 31.73
C LYS A 109 8.02 29.50 31.74
N GLU A 110 8.74 29.94 30.71
CA GLU A 110 10.17 29.74 30.58
C GLU A 110 10.91 31.09 30.68
N THR A 111 12.12 31.08 31.23
CA THR A 111 13.02 32.23 31.24
C THR A 111 14.29 31.84 30.52
N GLN A 112 14.64 32.56 29.46
CA GLN A 112 15.83 32.30 28.64
C GLN A 112 16.81 33.46 28.69
N VAL A 113 18.09 33.16 28.77
CA VAL A 113 19.16 34.16 28.69
C VAL A 113 19.66 34.23 27.26
N VAL A 114 19.30 35.28 26.54
CA VAL A 114 19.62 35.47 25.13
C VAL A 114 20.82 36.40 25.00
N ALA A 115 21.85 35.97 24.27
CA ALA A 115 22.99 36.83 23.96
C ALA A 115 22.59 37.93 22.98
N ILE A 116 23.02 39.17 23.22
CA ILE A 116 22.79 40.27 22.29
C ILE A 116 23.90 40.22 21.24
N ALA A 117 23.53 40.05 19.97
CA ALA A 117 24.49 40.01 18.87
C ALA A 117 25.37 41.27 18.86
N GLY A 118 26.68 41.08 18.78
CA GLY A 118 27.66 42.19 18.81
C GLY A 118 27.92 42.79 20.20
N SER A 119 27.41 42.20 21.29
CA SER A 119 27.63 42.68 22.65
C SER A 119 28.00 41.55 23.62
N LYS A 120 28.77 41.89 24.67
CA LYS A 120 28.98 40.99 25.83
C LYS A 120 27.75 40.97 26.77
N ARG A 121 26.75 41.81 26.50
CA ARG A 121 25.52 41.89 27.30
C ARG A 121 24.58 40.74 26.95
N LYS A 122 23.88 40.24 27.97
CA LYS A 122 22.83 39.23 27.86
C LYS A 122 21.49 39.89 28.19
N ARG A 123 20.42 39.53 27.49
CA ARG A 123 19.04 39.90 27.84
C ARG A 123 18.33 38.70 28.44
N ILE A 124 17.47 38.94 29.43
CA ILE A 124 16.55 37.93 29.94
C ILE A 124 15.26 38.04 29.11
N SER A 125 14.88 36.94 28.48
CA SER A 125 13.63 36.80 27.73
C SER A 125 12.65 35.97 28.54
N LEU A 126 11.45 36.48 28.72
CA LEU A 126 10.34 35.75 29.31
C LEU A 126 9.55 35.10 28.19
N ASN A 127 9.58 33.78 28.13
CA ASN A 127 8.95 33.00 27.07
C ASN A 127 7.76 32.18 27.61
N TYR A 128 6.89 31.80 26.68
CA TYR A 128 6.03 30.65 26.80
C TYR A 128 6.63 29.49 26.02
N ARG A 129 6.72 28.32 26.66
CA ARG A 129 7.10 27.07 26.03
C ARG A 129 5.84 26.23 25.87
N TYR A 130 5.54 25.87 24.63
CA TYR A 130 4.43 25.01 24.27
C TYR A 130 4.91 23.57 24.04
N SER A 131 4.16 22.61 24.57
CA SER A 131 4.35 21.16 24.39
C SER A 131 2.99 20.51 24.13
N PHE A 132 2.98 19.31 23.54
CA PHE A 132 1.73 18.56 23.38
C PHE A 132 1.09 18.28 24.73
N ALA A 133 -0.23 18.48 24.81
CA ALA A 133 -0.98 18.32 26.06
C ALA A 133 -1.06 16.88 26.55
N ASP A 134 -1.03 15.92 25.64
CA ASP A 134 -1.07 14.49 25.93
C ASP A 134 0.11 13.80 25.24
N GLN A 135 1.08 13.35 26.05
CA GLN A 135 2.24 12.60 25.58
C GLN A 135 1.85 11.22 25.05
N GLU A 136 0.78 10.60 25.58
CA GLU A 136 0.22 9.35 25.06
C GLU A 136 -0.47 9.56 23.71
N MET A 137 -1.14 10.70 23.48
CA MET A 137 -1.55 11.08 22.11
C MET A 137 -0.34 11.29 21.22
N GLY A 138 0.72 11.97 21.68
CA GLY A 138 1.97 12.12 20.92
C GLY A 138 2.60 10.78 20.50
N GLU A 139 2.48 9.75 21.34
CA GLU A 139 2.97 8.38 21.09
C GLU A 139 1.98 7.50 20.30
N ARG A 140 0.65 7.66 20.46
CA ARG A 140 -0.40 7.00 19.63
C ARG A 140 -0.52 7.60 18.24
N ILE A 141 -0.17 8.88 18.11
CA ILE A 141 0.20 9.60 16.87
C ILE A 141 1.64 9.21 16.48
N GLY A 142 2.14 8.08 16.98
CA GLY A 142 3.45 7.52 16.71
C GLY A 142 3.75 7.52 15.22
N SER A 143 4.80 8.27 14.86
CA SER A 143 5.38 8.56 13.55
C SER A 143 4.97 9.84 12.82
N GLN A 144 3.89 10.55 13.20
CA GLN A 144 3.47 11.78 12.50
C GLN A 144 3.36 12.96 13.45
N GLU A 145 4.47 13.71 13.64
CA GLU A 145 4.44 15.01 14.32
C GLU A 145 3.26 15.86 13.79
N GLY A 146 2.46 16.52 14.63
CA GLY A 146 1.44 17.48 14.18
C GLY A 146 0.08 17.43 14.89
N PHE A 147 -0.84 18.27 14.42
CA PHE A 147 -2.19 18.44 15.00
C PHE A 147 -3.24 17.74 14.16
N TYR A 148 -3.98 16.80 14.76
CA TYR A 148 -5.07 16.10 14.09
C TYR A 148 -6.16 17.09 13.65
N TYR A 149 -6.58 17.02 12.39
CA TYR A 149 -7.57 17.95 11.84
C TYR A 149 -8.75 17.29 11.12
N GLY A 150 -8.77 15.97 10.92
CA GLY A 150 -9.89 15.26 10.29
C GLY A 150 -9.49 13.97 9.59
N TYR A 151 -10.45 13.36 8.87
CA TYR A 151 -10.26 12.12 8.10
C TYR A 151 -10.48 12.33 6.60
N GLY A 152 -9.83 11.51 5.78
CA GLY A 152 -10.11 11.46 4.35
C GLY A 152 -11.39 10.68 4.02
N ARG A 153 -12.09 11.07 2.97
CA ARG A 153 -13.20 10.31 2.37
C ARG A 153 -13.12 10.30 0.87
N LEU A 154 -13.45 9.17 0.28
CA LEU A 154 -13.52 9.05 -1.17
C LEU A 154 -14.75 9.80 -1.67
N LYS A 155 -14.55 10.70 -2.64
CA LYS A 155 -15.65 11.37 -3.36
C LYS A 155 -16.03 10.60 -4.61
N LYS A 156 -15.03 10.24 -5.42
CA LYS A 156 -15.24 9.61 -6.72
C LYS A 156 -14.00 8.84 -7.17
N LEU A 157 -14.22 7.65 -7.75
CA LEU A 157 -13.24 6.96 -8.56
C LEU A 157 -13.32 7.52 -9.99
N LEU A 158 -12.22 8.10 -10.48
CA LEU A 158 -12.17 8.69 -11.82
C LEU A 158 -11.68 7.69 -12.86
N GLN A 159 -10.66 6.91 -12.51
CA GLN A 159 -10.06 5.90 -13.38
C GLN A 159 -9.54 4.74 -12.55
N LEU A 160 -9.64 3.53 -13.09
CA LEU A 160 -9.06 2.32 -12.53
C LEU A 160 -8.28 1.59 -13.63
N SER A 161 -7.00 1.31 -13.39
CA SER A 161 -6.20 0.54 -14.32
C SER A 161 -6.61 -0.94 -14.30
N LYS A 162 -6.32 -1.64 -15.39
CA LYS A 162 -6.28 -3.11 -15.32
C LYS A 162 -5.19 -3.53 -14.32
N PRO A 163 -5.37 -4.65 -13.61
CA PRO A 163 -4.32 -5.20 -12.78
C PRO A 163 -3.05 -5.45 -13.60
N TYR A 164 -1.89 -5.30 -12.98
CA TYR A 164 -0.59 -5.56 -13.62
C TYR A 164 0.37 -6.16 -12.61
N LEU A 165 1.29 -7.00 -13.08
CA LEU A 165 2.23 -7.72 -12.21
C LEU A 165 3.51 -6.90 -12.02
N ILE A 166 3.94 -6.72 -10.76
CA ILE A 166 5.27 -6.21 -10.40
C ILE A 166 5.87 -7.16 -9.35
N GLY A 167 7.02 -7.75 -9.66
CA GLY A 167 7.62 -8.79 -8.82
C GLY A 167 6.68 -9.98 -8.70
N GLU A 168 6.26 -10.30 -7.48
CA GLU A 168 5.37 -11.43 -7.17
C GLU A 168 3.93 -11.01 -6.85
N SER A 169 3.59 -9.71 -6.95
CA SER A 169 2.26 -9.20 -6.60
C SER A 169 1.59 -8.48 -7.76
N TYR A 170 0.26 -8.58 -7.82
CA TYR A 170 -0.53 -7.78 -8.74
C TYR A 170 -0.87 -6.44 -8.10
N TYR A 171 -0.84 -5.39 -8.90
CA TYR A 171 -1.18 -4.02 -8.51
C TYR A 171 -2.23 -3.45 -9.45
N ALA A 172 -2.98 -2.46 -8.96
CA ALA A 172 -3.86 -1.64 -9.77
C ALA A 172 -3.77 -0.18 -9.32
N GLU A 173 -3.84 0.74 -10.27
CA GLU A 173 -3.83 2.18 -10.04
C GLU A 173 -5.24 2.74 -10.08
N ALA A 174 -5.59 3.53 -9.08
CA ALA A 174 -6.84 4.26 -9.03
C ALA A 174 -6.58 5.76 -8.98
N TYR A 175 -7.10 6.51 -9.95
CA TYR A 175 -7.15 7.97 -9.87
C TYR A 175 -8.45 8.39 -9.20
N VAL A 176 -8.34 9.12 -8.09
CA VAL A 176 -9.50 9.38 -7.21
C VAL A 176 -9.63 10.85 -6.84
N GLN A 177 -10.87 11.26 -6.63
CA GLN A 177 -11.23 12.49 -5.94
C GLN A 177 -11.56 12.17 -4.48
N TRP A 178 -11.06 12.99 -3.56
CA TRP A 178 -11.28 12.82 -2.12
C TRP A 178 -11.41 14.16 -1.41
N TYR A 179 -11.99 14.13 -0.21
CA TYR A 179 -12.22 15.32 0.61
C TYR A 179 -12.00 14.99 2.09
N VAL A 180 -11.95 16.02 2.92
CA VAL A 180 -11.77 15.89 4.37
C VAL A 180 -13.13 15.98 5.07
N THR A 181 -13.37 15.08 6.01
CA THR A 181 -14.53 15.05 6.91
C THR A 181 -14.09 15.15 8.36
N ASP A 182 -15.05 15.37 9.26
CA ASP A 182 -14.85 15.38 10.71
C ASP A 182 -13.76 16.40 11.12
N ILE A 183 -13.80 17.55 10.42
CA ILE A 183 -12.84 18.62 10.58
C ILE A 183 -12.96 19.21 11.98
N GLN A 184 -11.83 19.33 12.66
CA GLN A 184 -11.78 19.85 14.02
C GLN A 184 -12.09 21.35 14.07
N ASN A 185 -12.78 21.80 15.11
CA ASN A 185 -13.29 23.18 15.22
C ASN A 185 -12.20 24.25 15.16
N TRP A 186 -11.00 23.95 15.67
CA TRP A 186 -9.88 24.89 15.68
C TRP A 186 -9.38 25.25 14.26
N VAL A 187 -9.68 24.42 13.26
CA VAL A 187 -9.18 24.54 11.88
C VAL A 187 -9.70 25.79 11.18
N ASP A 188 -10.94 26.21 11.51
CA ASP A 188 -11.60 27.39 10.92
C ASP A 188 -11.30 28.69 11.71
N ALA A 189 -10.41 28.64 12.70
CA ALA A 189 -10.05 29.84 13.44
C ALA A 189 -9.29 30.83 12.52
N PRO A 190 -9.55 32.14 12.59
CA PRO A 190 -8.93 33.15 11.71
C PRO A 190 -7.39 33.14 11.73
N ALA A 191 -6.78 32.68 12.83
CA ALA A 191 -5.33 32.51 12.93
C ALA A 191 -4.76 31.59 11.83
N PHE A 192 -5.57 30.65 11.32
CA PHE A 192 -5.17 29.65 10.32
C PHE A 192 -5.56 30.00 8.87
N ASP A 193 -6.12 31.17 8.58
CA ASP A 193 -6.53 31.57 7.21
C ASP A 193 -5.40 31.46 6.18
N LYS A 194 -4.17 31.73 6.63
CA LYS A 194 -2.94 31.64 5.81
C LYS A 194 -2.40 30.22 5.69
N ALA A 195 -2.85 29.28 6.52
CA ALA A 195 -2.45 27.88 6.46
C ALA A 195 -3.18 27.19 5.30
N ARG A 196 -2.57 27.22 4.11
CA ARG A 196 -3.15 26.72 2.85
C ARG A 196 -3.73 25.31 2.98
N THR A 197 -3.04 24.40 3.67
CA THR A 197 -3.50 23.01 3.86
C THR A 197 -4.85 22.97 4.55
N LEU A 198 -4.98 23.64 5.70
CA LEU A 198 -6.20 23.71 6.49
C LEU A 198 -7.34 24.37 5.72
N ARG A 199 -7.08 25.52 5.10
CA ARG A 199 -8.06 26.20 4.23
C ARG A 199 -8.54 25.31 3.08
N ARG A 200 -7.62 24.62 2.38
CA ARG A 200 -7.98 23.71 1.28
C ARG A 200 -8.78 22.50 1.79
N SER A 201 -8.52 22.04 3.00
CA SER A 201 -9.30 20.97 3.64
C SER A 201 -10.75 21.41 3.90
N LEU A 202 -10.97 22.63 4.39
CA LEU A 202 -12.32 23.20 4.56
C LEU A 202 -13.08 23.29 3.22
N GLU A 203 -12.40 23.67 2.14
CA GLU A 203 -12.99 23.77 0.79
C GLU A 203 -13.21 22.42 0.10
N SER A 204 -12.61 21.33 0.62
CA SER A 204 -12.42 20.09 -0.12
C SER A 204 -13.73 19.37 -0.49
N LYS A 205 -14.80 19.56 0.28
CA LYS A 205 -16.11 18.98 -0.04
C LYS A 205 -16.66 19.52 -1.37
N LEU A 206 -16.48 20.81 -1.63
CA LEU A 206 -16.85 21.47 -2.89
C LEU A 206 -15.76 21.29 -3.95
N LYS A 207 -14.49 21.47 -3.58
CA LYS A 207 -13.31 21.43 -4.45
C LYS A 207 -12.39 20.26 -4.07
N PRO A 208 -12.75 19.01 -4.43
CA PRO A 208 -12.06 17.81 -3.97
C PRO A 208 -10.60 17.80 -4.40
N PHE A 209 -9.79 17.12 -3.61
CA PHE A 209 -8.42 16.80 -3.97
C PHE A 209 -8.39 15.63 -4.93
N GLU A 210 -7.36 15.59 -5.77
CA GLU A 210 -7.12 14.48 -6.69
C GLU A 210 -5.77 13.84 -6.39
N LYS A 211 -5.73 12.51 -6.39
CA LYS A 211 -4.47 11.75 -6.27
C LYS A 211 -4.59 10.39 -6.93
N ARG A 212 -3.43 9.81 -7.23
CA ARG A 212 -3.31 8.38 -7.54
C ARG A 212 -3.10 7.60 -6.25
N VAL A 213 -3.79 6.49 -6.13
CA VAL A 213 -3.58 5.49 -5.09
C VAL A 213 -3.39 4.12 -5.72
N TYR A 214 -2.81 3.21 -4.95
CA TYR A 214 -2.43 1.90 -5.41
C TYR A 214 -3.16 0.84 -4.59
N LEU A 215 -3.57 -0.21 -5.26
CA LEU A 215 -4.16 -1.40 -4.68
C LEU A 215 -3.22 -2.56 -4.98
N GLN A 216 -3.00 -3.44 -4.01
CA GLN A 216 -2.17 -4.65 -4.17
C GLN A 216 -3.02 -5.89 -3.90
N TYR A 217 -2.77 -6.93 -4.67
CA TYR A 217 -3.28 -8.27 -4.44
C TYR A 217 -2.18 -9.15 -3.83
N ASP A 218 -2.41 -9.67 -2.63
CA ASP A 218 -1.45 -10.46 -1.84
C ASP A 218 -1.63 -11.99 -1.95
N GLY A 219 -2.50 -12.44 -2.86
CA GLY A 219 -2.86 -13.84 -3.01
C GLY A 219 -4.23 -14.19 -2.42
N GLN A 220 -4.68 -13.46 -1.38
CA GLN A 220 -5.97 -13.69 -0.72
C GLN A 220 -7.01 -12.64 -1.12
N GLY A 221 -6.59 -11.40 -1.33
CA GLY A 221 -7.52 -10.32 -1.68
C GLY A 221 -6.82 -9.05 -2.12
N TRP A 222 -7.64 -8.10 -2.58
CA TRP A 222 -7.19 -6.75 -2.89
C TRP A 222 -7.20 -5.88 -1.63
N ALA A 223 -6.11 -5.16 -1.39
CA ALA A 223 -5.96 -4.24 -0.27
C ALA A 223 -5.36 -2.90 -0.70
N PHE A 224 -5.48 -1.89 0.14
CA PHE A 224 -4.88 -0.57 -0.10
C PHE A 224 -3.36 -0.61 0.12
N TRP A 225 -2.59 -0.21 -0.88
CA TRP A 225 -1.13 -0.18 -0.81
C TRP A 225 -0.62 1.19 -0.36
N LYS A 226 0.08 1.22 0.77
CA LYS A 226 0.74 2.42 1.30
C LYS A 226 2.15 2.55 0.72
N GLY A 227 2.26 2.97 -0.53
CA GLY A 227 3.55 3.19 -1.19
C GLY A 227 3.45 3.32 -2.70
N LYS A 228 4.60 3.46 -3.37
CA LYS A 228 4.69 3.28 -4.82
C LYS A 228 4.98 1.80 -5.12
N PRO A 229 4.25 1.15 -6.03
CA PRO A 229 4.59 -0.20 -6.47
C PRO A 229 6.03 -0.26 -6.99
N GLY A 230 6.80 -1.25 -6.53
CA GLY A 230 8.19 -1.47 -6.97
C GLY A 230 9.24 -0.49 -6.41
N GLY A 231 8.87 0.41 -5.49
CA GLY A 231 9.84 1.19 -4.71
C GLY A 231 10.34 0.39 -3.51
N LEU A 232 11.65 0.15 -3.43
CA LEU A 232 12.33 -0.21 -2.19
C LEU A 232 12.32 0.96 -1.21
#